data_AF-A0AAU3KZ56-F1
#
_entry.id   AF-A0AAU3KZ56-F1
#
_cell.length_a   1.000
_cell.length_b   1.000
_cell.length_c   1.000
_cell.angle_alpha   90.00
_cell.angle_beta   90.00
_cell.angle_gamma   90.00
#
_symmetry.space_group_name_H-M   'P 1'
#
loop_
_entity.id
_entity.type
_entity.pdbx_description
1 polymer ?
#
loop_
_entity_poly.entity_id
_entity_poly.type
_entity_poly.pdbx_seq_one_letter_code
_entity_poly.pdbx_strand_id
1 'polypeptide(L)'
;MRSPIVLALLLAGAVLLAALGAFRIIKDPRRVSTGFILLAAIALLAVWALLAVHDWDPTLALEIALAHVILLPPVSLLAAGIGLVANGVVLTRREGLRIATAVAPVAGIGLLVLPLLAYRIMDPGPETSIWQEAVVVAFLLLGLLLLVQLLAFAGYAVLYARLPRQPGSDAVVVLGCGLAGGRVTPLLASRLDRAIEVYRDEVAAGADPLLVTSGGQGPGETVAEADAMADYLEAAGLPAARIVRENRSRNTRENLRFTAALLRERGCAPEELRMAVVTSDFHVMRTAALTRRLDLDAQVTGARTARYFVPAAFLREFIAMLSTHRRANLVVAGVLVALITAAAVYSYLPVGLDVPD
;
A
#
# COMPACT_ATOMS: atom_id res chain seq x y z
N MET A 1 39.50 -8.91 -9.87
CA MET A 1 39.11 -7.49 -9.83
C MET A 1 37.93 -7.30 -10.77
N ARG A 2 36.74 -6.95 -10.25
CA ARG A 2 35.61 -6.56 -11.11
C ARG A 2 35.93 -5.22 -11.76
N SER A 3 35.36 -4.97 -12.94
CA SER A 3 35.60 -3.70 -13.62
C SER A 3 35.04 -2.54 -12.78
N PRO A 4 35.82 -1.49 -12.46
CA PRO A 4 35.33 -0.31 -11.73
C PRO A 4 34.12 0.33 -12.43
N ILE A 5 33.97 0.07 -13.73
CA ILE A 5 32.81 0.46 -14.54
C ILE A 5 31.51 -0.14 -13.99
N VAL A 6 31.50 -1.41 -13.54
CA VAL A 6 30.27 -2.06 -13.04
C VAL A 6 29.77 -1.37 -11.76
N LEU A 7 30.67 -1.11 -10.81
CA LEU A 7 30.32 -0.39 -9.58
C LEU A 7 29.83 1.04 -9.90
N ALA A 8 30.52 1.75 -10.80
CA ALA A 8 30.11 3.08 -11.22
C ALA A 8 28.70 3.08 -11.86
N LEU A 9 28.40 2.11 -12.74
CA LEU A 9 27.11 1.99 -13.39
C LEU A 9 25.96 1.68 -12.41
N LEU A 10 26.18 0.77 -11.44
CA LEU A 10 25.17 0.46 -10.43
C LEU A 10 24.85 1.67 -9.54
N LEU A 11 25.89 2.39 -9.09
CA LEU A 11 25.72 3.59 -8.29
C LEU A 11 25.02 4.70 -9.09
N ALA A 12 25.44 4.95 -10.32
CA ALA A 12 24.81 5.92 -11.21
C ALA A 12 23.33 5.58 -11.45
N GLY A 13 23.01 4.30 -11.68
CA GLY A 13 21.64 3.81 -11.82
C GLY A 13 20.80 4.04 -10.56
N ALA A 14 21.34 3.72 -9.38
CA ALA A 14 20.67 3.95 -8.09
C ALA A 14 20.37 5.43 -7.87
N VAL A 15 21.35 6.32 -8.13
CA VAL A 15 21.19 7.78 -8.02
C VAL A 15 20.15 8.31 -9.01
N LEU A 16 20.18 7.84 -10.27
CA LEU A 16 19.22 8.26 -11.29
C LEU A 16 17.78 7.88 -10.90
N LEU A 17 17.57 6.65 -10.41
CA LEU A 17 16.25 6.21 -9.94
C LEU A 17 15.80 6.99 -8.70
N ALA A 18 16.70 7.27 -7.75
CA ALA A 18 16.39 8.09 -6.58
C ALA A 18 15.99 9.51 -6.97
N ALA A 19 16.73 10.14 -7.90
CA ALA A 19 16.43 11.45 -8.45
C ALA A 19 15.09 11.47 -9.19
N LEU A 20 14.81 10.45 -10.01
CA LEU A 20 13.51 10.29 -10.66
C LEU A 20 12.37 10.12 -9.65
N GLY A 21 12.60 9.36 -8.58
CA GLY A 21 11.66 9.19 -7.49
C GLY A 21 11.36 10.51 -6.79
N ALA A 22 12.39 11.27 -6.42
CA ALA A 22 12.26 12.60 -5.83
C ALA A 22 11.51 13.58 -6.74
N PHE A 23 11.87 13.63 -8.02
CA PHE A 23 11.17 14.44 -9.02
C PHE A 23 9.68 14.09 -9.11
N ARG A 24 9.33 12.80 -9.11
CA ARG A 24 7.92 12.35 -9.12
C ARG A 24 7.18 12.72 -7.84
N ILE A 25 7.84 12.69 -6.68
CA ILE A 25 7.25 13.13 -5.40
C ILE A 25 6.95 14.63 -5.44
N ILE A 26 7.89 15.44 -5.92
CA ILE A 26 7.73 16.90 -6.02
C ILE A 26 6.57 17.24 -6.97
N LYS A 27 6.51 16.56 -8.13
CA LYS A 27 5.47 16.83 -9.12
C LYS A 27 4.08 16.34 -8.71
N ASP A 28 4.00 15.15 -8.11
CA ASP A 28 2.73 14.51 -7.77
C ASP A 28 2.97 13.33 -6.79
N PRO A 29 2.94 13.57 -5.47
CA PRO A 29 3.25 12.56 -4.46
C PRO A 29 2.17 11.47 -4.36
N ARG A 30 1.04 11.63 -5.07
CA ARG A 30 -0.07 10.66 -5.05
C ARG A 30 0.20 9.44 -5.95
N ARG A 31 1.32 9.43 -6.67
CA ARG A 31 1.72 8.35 -7.58
C ARG A 31 2.28 7.17 -6.81
N VAL A 32 1.42 6.19 -6.50
CA VAL A 32 1.82 4.93 -5.82
C VAL A 32 2.97 4.21 -6.54
N SER A 33 3.04 4.30 -7.87
CA SER A 33 4.11 3.69 -8.67
C SER A 33 5.52 4.18 -8.29
N THR A 34 5.63 5.36 -7.67
CA THR A 34 6.91 5.92 -7.22
C THR A 34 7.59 5.02 -6.18
N GLY A 35 6.82 4.26 -5.39
CA GLY A 35 7.36 3.25 -4.48
C GLY A 35 8.23 2.21 -5.17
N PHE A 36 7.87 1.78 -6.38
CA PHE A 36 8.68 0.81 -7.14
C PHE A 36 10.01 1.39 -7.61
N ILE A 37 10.03 2.67 -8.01
CA ILE A 37 11.25 3.36 -8.44
C ILE A 37 12.21 3.50 -7.26
N LEU A 38 11.72 3.89 -6.10
CA LEU A 38 12.54 4.02 -4.89
C LEU A 38 13.01 2.66 -4.39
N LEU A 39 12.16 1.63 -4.43
CA LEU A 39 12.56 0.27 -4.07
C LEU A 39 13.66 -0.25 -5.02
N ALA A 40 13.56 0.00 -6.32
CA ALA A 40 14.59 -0.35 -7.29
C ALA A 40 15.90 0.41 -7.04
N ALA A 41 15.84 1.70 -6.67
CA ALA A 41 17.03 2.46 -6.28
C ALA A 41 17.73 1.85 -5.06
N ILE A 42 16.96 1.49 -4.02
CA ILE A 42 17.47 0.83 -2.81
C ILE A 42 18.07 -0.54 -3.15
N ALA A 43 17.41 -1.32 -4.00
CA ALA A 43 17.90 -2.63 -4.42
C ALA A 43 19.23 -2.52 -5.19
N LEU A 44 19.34 -1.58 -6.13
CA LEU A 44 20.61 -1.33 -6.85
C LEU A 44 21.72 -0.88 -5.90
N LEU A 45 21.41 0.00 -4.95
CA LEU A 45 22.38 0.44 -3.94
C LEU A 45 22.82 -0.72 -3.04
N ALA A 46 21.92 -1.62 -2.67
CA ALA A 46 22.25 -2.82 -1.88
C ALA A 46 23.16 -3.78 -2.66
N VAL A 47 22.89 -4.00 -3.96
CA VAL A 47 23.79 -4.79 -4.82
C VAL A 47 25.14 -4.12 -4.94
N TRP A 48 25.18 -2.80 -5.22
CA TRP A 48 26.42 -2.04 -5.27
C TRP A 48 27.24 -2.18 -3.98
N ALA A 49 26.61 -2.02 -2.83
CA ALA A 49 27.26 -2.14 -1.52
C ALA A 49 27.81 -3.55 -1.29
N LEU A 50 27.04 -4.59 -1.62
CA LEU A 50 27.50 -5.98 -1.51
C LEU A 50 28.72 -6.25 -2.39
N LEU A 51 28.75 -5.71 -3.62
CA LEU A 51 29.89 -5.84 -4.51
C LEU A 51 31.11 -5.06 -4.03
N ALA A 52 30.92 -3.88 -3.45
CA ALA A 52 31.99 -3.11 -2.85
C ALA A 52 32.60 -3.83 -1.63
N VAL A 53 31.76 -4.45 -0.78
CA VAL A 53 32.25 -5.32 0.32
C VAL A 53 33.00 -6.51 -0.25
N HIS A 54 32.51 -7.14 -1.32
CA HIS A 54 33.17 -8.29 -1.93
C HIS A 54 34.58 -7.96 -2.47
N ASP A 55 34.78 -6.76 -3.00
CA ASP A 55 36.11 -6.31 -3.46
C ASP A 55 37.08 -6.06 -2.29
N TRP A 56 36.58 -5.76 -1.08
CA TRP A 56 37.38 -5.56 0.14
C TRP A 56 37.60 -6.87 0.92
N ASP A 57 36.52 -7.62 1.18
CA ASP A 57 36.49 -8.90 1.87
C ASP A 57 35.45 -9.83 1.19
N PRO A 58 35.90 -10.74 0.32
CA PRO A 58 35.02 -11.69 -0.36
C PRO A 58 34.27 -12.64 0.58
N THR A 59 34.88 -12.99 1.71
CA THR A 59 34.30 -13.95 2.68
C THR A 59 33.14 -13.29 3.39
N LEU A 60 33.35 -12.07 3.91
CA LEU A 60 32.28 -11.29 4.52
C LEU A 60 31.13 -11.03 3.55
N ALA A 61 31.42 -10.70 2.29
CA ALA A 61 30.37 -10.50 1.29
C ALA A 61 29.57 -11.78 1.03
N LEU A 62 30.23 -12.94 1.00
CA LEU A 62 29.55 -14.23 0.88
C LEU A 62 28.67 -14.51 2.09
N GLU A 63 29.16 -14.29 3.32
CA GLU A 63 28.37 -14.44 4.55
C GLU A 63 27.13 -13.55 4.54
N ILE A 64 27.29 -12.27 4.15
CA ILE A 64 26.17 -11.33 4.00
C ILE A 64 25.18 -11.86 2.95
N ALA A 65 25.66 -12.28 1.78
CA ALA A 65 24.79 -12.79 0.71
C ALA A 65 24.03 -14.05 1.15
N LEU A 66 24.71 -15.02 1.77
CA LEU A 66 24.11 -16.24 2.29
C LEU A 66 23.09 -15.94 3.39
N ALA A 67 23.38 -15.00 4.31
CA ALA A 67 22.43 -14.59 5.33
C ALA A 67 21.14 -14.02 4.70
N HIS A 68 21.23 -13.22 3.64
CA HIS A 68 20.07 -12.62 2.97
C HIS A 68 19.29 -13.62 2.10
N VAL A 69 19.93 -14.66 1.57
CA VAL A 69 19.29 -15.66 0.70
C VAL A 69 18.73 -16.84 1.50
N ILE A 70 19.46 -17.32 2.51
CA ILE A 70 19.16 -18.59 3.21
C ILE A 70 18.48 -18.35 4.55
N LEU A 71 18.99 -17.41 5.36
CA LEU A 71 18.53 -17.27 6.75
C LEU A 71 17.40 -16.24 6.90
N LEU A 72 17.57 -15.04 6.34
CA LEU A 72 16.67 -13.93 6.55
C LEU A 72 15.25 -14.18 5.99
N PRO A 73 15.06 -14.76 4.80
CA PRO A 73 13.72 -14.94 4.26
C PRO A 73 12.86 -15.91 5.09
N PRO A 74 13.32 -17.13 5.46
CA PRO A 74 12.54 -18.04 6.30
C PRO A 74 12.20 -17.44 7.67
N VAL A 75 13.17 -16.78 8.33
CA VAL A 75 12.94 -16.11 9.61
C VAL A 75 11.92 -14.99 9.49
N SER A 76 12.02 -14.18 8.43
CA SER A 76 11.07 -13.09 8.17
C SER A 76 9.66 -13.61 7.87
N LEU A 77 9.55 -14.68 7.09
CA LEU A 77 8.26 -15.32 6.78
C LEU A 77 7.61 -15.90 8.04
N LEU A 78 8.40 -16.59 8.88
CA LEU A 78 7.93 -17.14 10.16
C LEU A 78 7.45 -16.01 11.09
N ALA A 79 8.27 -14.98 11.28
CA ALA A 79 7.93 -13.83 12.12
C ALA A 79 6.68 -13.09 11.61
N ALA A 80 6.58 -12.86 10.30
CA ALA A 80 5.42 -12.23 9.69
C ALA A 80 4.16 -13.10 9.82
N GLY A 81 4.28 -14.41 9.57
CA GLY A 81 3.19 -15.38 9.71
C GLY A 81 2.62 -15.41 11.13
N ILE A 82 3.48 -15.59 12.13
CA ILE A 82 3.09 -15.57 13.55
C ILE A 82 2.49 -14.21 13.93
N GLY A 83 3.12 -13.11 13.52
CA GLY A 83 2.67 -11.76 13.82
C GLY A 83 1.27 -11.46 13.26
N LEU A 84 0.98 -11.89 12.02
CA LEU A 84 -0.33 -11.71 11.40
C LEU A 84 -1.42 -12.58 12.04
N VAL A 85 -1.09 -13.82 12.43
CA VAL A 85 -2.02 -14.68 13.19
C VAL A 85 -2.33 -14.06 14.55
N ALA A 86 -1.30 -13.66 15.31
CA ALA A 86 -1.48 -13.00 16.60
C ALA A 86 -2.28 -11.71 16.48
N ASN A 87 -1.99 -10.89 15.45
CA ASN A 87 -2.76 -9.68 15.16
C ASN A 87 -4.23 -10.00 14.87
N GLY A 88 -4.50 -11.02 14.05
CA GLY A 88 -5.84 -11.50 13.74
C GLY A 88 -6.64 -11.93 14.97
N VAL A 89 -6.01 -12.66 15.88
CA VAL A 89 -6.63 -13.08 17.15
C VAL A 89 -6.98 -11.87 18.01
N VAL A 90 -6.05 -10.92 18.19
CA VAL A 90 -6.30 -9.69 18.97
C VAL A 90 -7.43 -8.87 18.35
N LEU A 91 -7.42 -8.70 17.03
CA LEU A 91 -8.42 -7.94 16.31
C LEU A 91 -9.81 -8.59 16.42
N THR A 92 -9.90 -9.91 16.24
CA THR A 92 -11.16 -10.65 16.35
C THR A 92 -11.73 -10.59 17.78
N ARG A 93 -10.88 -10.60 18.81
CA ARG A 93 -11.32 -10.45 20.21
C ARG A 93 -11.89 -9.07 20.52
N ARG A 94 -11.42 -8.01 19.84
CA ARG A 94 -11.85 -6.62 20.08
C ARG A 94 -13.02 -6.19 19.22
N GLU A 95 -13.03 -6.59 17.95
CA GLU A 95 -13.99 -6.13 16.94
C GLU A 95 -15.03 -7.19 16.56
N GLY A 96 -14.85 -8.43 17.03
CA GLY A 96 -15.65 -9.59 16.67
C GLY A 96 -15.20 -10.27 15.37
N LEU A 97 -15.79 -11.43 15.10
CA LEU A 97 -15.51 -12.23 13.91
C LEU A 97 -16.28 -11.67 12.70
N ARG A 98 -15.54 -11.19 11.70
CA ARG A 98 -16.06 -10.68 10.42
C ARG A 98 -15.07 -11.04 9.32
N ILE A 99 -15.51 -11.04 8.06
CA ILE A 99 -14.60 -11.26 6.91
C ILE A 99 -13.40 -10.29 6.97
N ALA A 100 -13.66 -9.04 7.37
CA ALA A 100 -12.64 -8.01 7.53
C ALA A 100 -11.57 -8.36 8.57
N THR A 101 -11.92 -9.05 9.66
CA THR A 101 -10.97 -9.42 10.73
C THR A 101 -10.24 -10.73 10.44
N ALA A 102 -10.76 -11.55 9.51
CA ALA A 102 -10.17 -12.82 9.08
C ALA A 102 -8.99 -12.67 8.08
N VAL A 103 -8.83 -11.52 7.42
CA VAL A 103 -7.81 -11.33 6.36
C VAL A 103 -6.38 -11.56 6.87
N ALA A 104 -6.02 -10.92 7.98
CA ALA A 104 -4.67 -11.05 8.56
C ALA A 104 -4.34 -12.49 9.02
N PRO A 105 -5.17 -13.18 9.83
CA PRO A 105 -4.83 -14.52 10.29
C PRO A 105 -4.81 -15.54 9.15
N VAL A 106 -5.68 -15.41 8.14
CA VAL A 106 -5.64 -16.28 6.95
C VAL A 106 -4.34 -16.09 6.17
N ALA A 107 -3.93 -14.84 5.94
CA ALA A 107 -2.64 -14.55 5.29
C ALA A 107 -1.47 -15.09 6.12
N GLY A 108 -1.50 -14.91 7.45
CA GLY A 108 -0.48 -15.42 8.36
C GLY A 108 -0.36 -16.94 8.34
N ILE A 109 -1.48 -17.68 8.39
CA ILE A 109 -1.49 -19.15 8.26
C ILE A 109 -0.92 -19.56 6.89
N GLY A 110 -1.30 -18.87 5.82
CA GLY A 110 -0.74 -19.09 4.49
C GLY A 110 0.78 -18.97 4.47
N LEU A 111 1.35 -17.91 5.05
CA LEU A 111 2.80 -17.72 5.13
C LEU A 111 3.53 -18.82 5.91
N LEU A 112 2.86 -19.46 6.88
CA LEU A 112 3.43 -20.56 7.67
C LEU A 112 3.30 -21.92 6.96
N VAL A 113 2.18 -22.17 6.29
CA VAL A 113 1.87 -23.47 5.67
C VAL A 113 2.52 -23.63 4.30
N LEU A 114 2.57 -22.56 3.50
CA LEU A 114 3.02 -22.64 2.10
C LEU A 114 4.49 -23.09 1.96
N PRO A 115 5.46 -22.62 2.79
CA PRO A 115 6.82 -23.14 2.74
C PRO A 115 6.92 -24.63 3.11
N LEU A 116 6.11 -25.09 4.08
CA LEU A 116 6.07 -26.50 4.49
C LEU A 116 5.51 -27.37 3.37
N LEU A 117 4.47 -26.89 2.68
CA LEU A 117 3.91 -27.57 1.52
C LEU A 117 4.91 -27.61 0.35
N ALA A 118 5.62 -26.51 0.09
CA ALA A 118 6.68 -26.47 -0.92
C ALA A 118 7.79 -27.48 -0.60
N TYR A 119 8.25 -27.55 0.66
CA TYR A 119 9.22 -28.55 1.09
C TYR A 119 8.72 -29.99 0.89
N ARG A 120 7.45 -30.27 1.22
CA ARG A 120 6.85 -31.59 1.01
C ARG A 120 6.68 -31.96 -0.48
N ILE A 121 6.40 -30.99 -1.34
CA ILE A 121 6.32 -31.20 -2.79
C ILE A 121 7.73 -31.44 -3.37
N MET A 122 8.74 -30.79 -2.81
CA MET A 122 10.15 -30.92 -3.20
C MET A 122 10.90 -32.03 -2.44
N ASP A 123 10.22 -32.87 -1.65
CA ASP A 123 10.87 -33.95 -0.92
C ASP A 123 11.58 -34.87 -1.94
N PRO A 124 12.93 -34.87 -1.99
CA PRO A 124 13.68 -35.35 -3.13
C PRO A 124 13.69 -36.89 -3.13
N GLY A 125 12.63 -37.48 -3.67
CA GLY A 125 12.63 -38.86 -4.13
C GLY A 125 13.23 -38.97 -5.54
N PRO A 126 13.61 -40.17 -5.98
CA PRO A 126 14.14 -40.42 -7.34
C PRO A 126 13.16 -40.09 -8.49
N GLU A 127 11.94 -39.65 -8.19
CA GLU A 127 10.85 -39.39 -9.16
C GLU A 127 10.35 -37.93 -9.16
N THR A 128 11.07 -36.96 -8.59
CA THR A 128 10.62 -35.56 -8.64
C THR A 128 10.50 -35.08 -10.09
N SER A 129 9.27 -34.79 -10.52
CA SER A 129 8.95 -34.38 -11.88
C SER A 129 9.29 -32.90 -12.10
N ILE A 130 9.73 -32.52 -13.29
CA ILE A 130 9.94 -31.10 -13.65
C ILE A 130 8.72 -30.25 -13.36
N TRP A 131 7.52 -30.83 -13.45
CA TRP A 131 6.27 -30.11 -13.26
C TRP A 131 6.08 -29.72 -11.79
N GLN A 132 6.59 -30.53 -10.86
CA GLN A 132 6.63 -30.18 -9.44
C GLN A 132 7.61 -29.02 -9.19
N GLU A 133 8.80 -29.07 -9.78
CA GLU A 133 9.77 -27.97 -9.71
C GLU A 133 9.20 -26.68 -10.32
N ALA A 134 8.60 -26.76 -11.51
CA ALA A 134 7.96 -25.65 -12.20
C ALA A 134 6.86 -25.00 -11.35
N VAL A 135 6.02 -25.81 -10.68
CA VAL A 135 4.98 -25.31 -9.77
C VAL A 135 5.60 -24.57 -8.58
N VAL A 136 6.65 -25.13 -7.96
CA VAL A 136 7.30 -24.48 -6.82
C VAL A 136 8.00 -23.19 -7.24
N VAL A 137 8.72 -23.20 -8.36
CA VAL A 137 9.36 -22.00 -8.93
C VAL A 137 8.32 -20.93 -9.26
N ALA A 138 7.19 -21.30 -9.87
CA ALA A 138 6.09 -20.37 -10.12
C ALA A 138 5.54 -19.77 -8.82
N PHE A 139 5.33 -20.60 -7.80
CA PHE A 139 4.86 -20.14 -6.50
C PHE A 139 5.84 -19.16 -5.84
N LEU A 140 7.15 -19.46 -5.85
CA LEU A 140 8.20 -18.60 -5.30
C LEU A 140 8.28 -17.27 -6.05
N LEU A 141 8.25 -17.29 -7.38
CA LEU A 141 8.34 -16.06 -8.18
C LEU A 141 7.08 -15.20 -8.06
N LEU A 142 5.89 -15.80 -7.96
CA LEU A 142 4.65 -15.09 -7.65
C LEU A 142 4.68 -14.50 -6.23
N GLY A 143 5.20 -15.25 -5.25
CA GLY A 143 5.42 -14.78 -3.89
C GLY A 143 6.38 -13.59 -3.84
N LEU A 144 7.50 -13.66 -4.58
CA LEU A 144 8.45 -12.56 -4.72
C LEU A 144 7.81 -11.33 -5.38
N LEU A 145 7.01 -11.52 -6.43
CA LEU A 145 6.27 -10.44 -7.08
C LEU A 145 5.30 -9.74 -6.11
N LEU A 146 4.59 -10.51 -5.28
CA LEU A 146 3.71 -9.95 -4.25
C LEU A 146 4.49 -9.23 -3.15
N LEU A 147 5.63 -9.77 -2.74
CA LEU A 147 6.51 -9.15 -1.75
C LEU A 147 7.06 -7.81 -2.26
N VAL A 148 7.56 -7.76 -3.49
CA VAL A 148 8.05 -6.52 -4.12
C VAL A 148 6.94 -5.47 -4.17
N GLN A 149 5.72 -5.86 -4.56
CA GLN A 149 4.57 -4.95 -4.55
C GLN A 149 4.22 -4.46 -3.13
N LEU A 150 4.24 -5.34 -2.14
CA LEU A 150 3.97 -4.99 -0.74
C LEU A 150 5.02 -4.04 -0.20
N LEU A 151 6.31 -4.32 -0.40
CA LEU A 151 7.42 -3.47 0.04
C LEU A 151 7.38 -2.09 -0.64
N ALA A 152 7.12 -2.04 -1.94
CA ALA A 152 6.98 -0.79 -2.68
C ALA A 152 5.81 0.04 -2.14
N PHE A 153 4.66 -0.60 -1.89
CA PHE A 153 3.48 0.05 -1.33
C PHE A 153 3.70 0.53 0.11
N ALA A 154 4.25 -0.32 0.99
CA ALA A 154 4.49 -0.02 2.39
C ALA A 154 5.55 1.06 2.59
N GLY A 155 6.69 0.93 1.91
CA GLY A 155 7.75 1.94 1.95
C GLY A 155 7.24 3.30 1.49
N TYR A 156 6.46 3.33 0.40
CA TYR A 156 5.90 4.59 -0.10
C TYR A 156 4.78 5.15 0.77
N ALA A 157 3.93 4.31 1.35
CA ALA A 157 2.89 4.74 2.31
C ALA A 157 3.52 5.44 3.53
N VAL A 158 4.59 4.86 4.06
CA VAL A 158 5.35 5.44 5.17
C VAL A 158 6.02 6.76 4.77
N LEU A 159 6.60 6.84 3.57
CA LEU A 159 7.21 8.07 3.07
C LEU A 159 6.16 9.18 2.87
N TYR A 160 5.05 8.87 2.21
CA TYR A 160 3.98 9.82 1.93
C TYR A 160 3.38 10.41 3.21
N ALA A 161 3.16 9.58 4.24
CA ALA A 161 2.66 10.02 5.53
C ALA A 161 3.58 11.03 6.25
N ARG A 162 4.85 11.13 5.84
CA ARG A 162 5.84 12.09 6.39
C ARG A 162 6.07 13.30 5.50
N LEU A 163 5.44 13.37 4.32
CA LEU A 163 5.56 14.54 3.47
C LEU A 163 4.88 15.74 4.15
N PRO A 164 5.53 16.93 4.12
CA PRO A 164 4.95 18.11 4.74
C PRO A 164 3.64 18.50 4.05
N ARG A 165 2.67 18.96 4.85
CA ARG A 165 1.43 19.54 4.34
C ARG A 165 1.72 20.93 3.78
N GLN A 166 1.21 21.21 2.59
CA GLN A 166 1.26 22.56 2.03
C GLN A 166 0.04 23.36 2.52
N PRO A 167 0.23 24.55 3.12
CA PRO A 167 -0.88 25.41 3.54
C PRO A 167 -1.64 25.99 2.34
N GLY A 168 -2.80 26.56 2.62
CA GLY A 168 -3.67 27.21 1.64
C GLY A 168 -4.60 26.23 0.94
N SER A 169 -5.23 25.32 1.70
CA SER A 169 -6.35 24.52 1.19
C SER A 169 -7.64 25.35 1.20
N ASP A 170 -8.43 25.25 0.13
CA ASP A 170 -9.75 25.86 0.00
C ASP A 170 -10.86 25.00 0.63
N ALA A 171 -10.60 23.71 0.81
CA ALA A 171 -11.51 22.80 1.50
C ALA A 171 -10.76 21.73 2.30
N VAL A 172 -11.23 21.47 3.52
CA VAL A 172 -10.85 20.34 4.37
C VAL A 172 -11.96 19.30 4.28
N VAL A 173 -11.68 18.15 3.68
CA VAL A 173 -12.66 17.09 3.44
C VAL A 173 -12.40 15.91 4.38
N VAL A 174 -13.35 15.60 5.25
CA VAL A 174 -13.26 14.47 6.19
C VAL A 174 -14.02 13.28 5.63
N LEU A 175 -13.32 12.16 5.43
CA LEU A 175 -13.94 10.93 4.94
C LEU A 175 -14.53 10.10 6.07
N GLY A 176 -15.76 9.64 5.88
CA GLY A 176 -16.45 8.68 6.73
C GLY A 176 -15.74 7.32 6.89
N CYS A 177 -16.04 6.61 7.98
CA CYS A 177 -15.60 5.24 8.25
C CYS A 177 -16.57 4.41 9.10
N GLY A 178 -17.82 4.82 9.18
CA GLY A 178 -18.90 4.12 9.89
C GLY A 178 -19.22 4.67 11.27
N LEU A 179 -20.50 4.57 11.62
CA LEU A 179 -21.09 4.90 12.92
C LEU A 179 -21.38 3.63 13.74
N ALA A 180 -21.53 3.82 15.05
CA ALA A 180 -22.04 2.80 15.97
C ALA A 180 -23.38 3.24 16.53
N GLY A 181 -24.48 2.73 15.96
CA GLY A 181 -25.85 3.09 16.38
C GLY A 181 -26.13 4.59 16.27
N GLY A 182 -25.67 5.22 15.17
CA GLY A 182 -25.82 6.65 14.92
C GLY A 182 -24.80 7.56 15.62
N ARG A 183 -23.89 6.99 16.45
CA ARG A 183 -22.82 7.76 17.11
C ARG A 183 -21.48 7.62 16.40
N VAL A 184 -20.70 8.70 16.45
CA VAL A 184 -19.32 8.75 15.97
C VAL A 184 -18.47 7.70 16.70
N THR A 185 -17.81 6.82 15.94
CA THR A 185 -16.90 5.81 16.49
C THR A 185 -15.55 6.42 16.89
N PRO A 186 -14.74 5.77 17.76
CA PRO A 186 -13.42 6.30 18.11
C PRO A 186 -12.50 6.53 16.90
N LEU A 187 -12.60 5.68 15.86
CA LEU A 187 -11.83 5.85 14.63
C LEU A 187 -12.30 7.08 13.83
N LEU A 188 -13.62 7.31 13.77
CA LEU A 188 -14.19 8.47 13.09
C LEU A 188 -13.92 9.77 13.87
N ALA A 189 -14.01 9.73 15.20
CA ALA A 189 -13.63 10.85 16.08
C ALA A 189 -12.18 11.26 15.83
N SER A 190 -11.25 10.30 15.75
CA SER A 190 -9.84 10.63 15.44
C SER A 190 -9.67 11.33 14.09
N ARG A 191 -10.47 10.99 13.07
CA ARG A 191 -10.47 11.72 11.79
C ARG A 191 -11.01 13.13 11.93
N LEU A 192 -12.07 13.31 12.70
CA LEU A 192 -12.68 14.61 12.96
C LEU A 192 -11.73 15.51 13.75
N ASP A 193 -11.10 14.99 14.80
CA ASP A 193 -10.10 15.72 15.58
C ASP A 193 -8.93 16.16 14.69
N ARG A 194 -8.44 15.27 13.83
CA ARG A 194 -7.38 15.63 12.86
C ARG A 194 -7.86 16.68 11.86
N ALA A 195 -9.11 16.65 11.45
CA ALA A 195 -9.67 17.67 10.56
C ALA A 195 -9.81 19.03 11.25
N ILE A 196 -10.14 19.05 12.55
CA ILE A 196 -10.17 20.27 13.36
C ILE A 196 -8.78 20.89 13.43
N GLU A 197 -7.74 20.08 13.67
CA GLU A 197 -6.34 20.54 13.66
C GLU A 197 -5.99 21.16 12.30
N VAL A 198 -6.24 20.43 11.19
CA VAL A 198 -5.94 20.90 9.84
C VAL A 198 -6.69 22.19 9.52
N TYR A 199 -7.99 22.27 9.84
CA TYR A 199 -8.80 23.46 9.64
C TYR A 199 -8.24 24.67 10.39
N ARG A 200 -7.89 24.49 11.68
CA ARG A 200 -7.32 25.57 12.50
C ARG A 200 -5.96 26.02 11.99
N ASP A 201 -5.11 25.09 11.54
CA ASP A 201 -3.82 25.42 10.92
C ASP A 201 -3.99 26.26 9.65
N GLU A 202 -4.98 25.94 8.81
CA GLU A 202 -5.28 26.70 7.60
C GLU A 202 -5.81 28.10 7.91
N VAL A 203 -6.72 28.22 8.87
CA VAL A 203 -7.23 29.51 9.33
C VAL A 203 -6.11 30.36 9.93
N ALA A 204 -5.21 29.77 10.72
CA ALA A 204 -4.05 30.45 11.27
C ALA A 204 -3.06 30.93 10.17
N ALA A 205 -3.01 30.23 9.03
CA ALA A 205 -2.24 30.63 7.86
C ALA A 205 -2.95 31.68 6.98
N GLY A 206 -4.15 32.14 7.38
CA GLY A 206 -4.92 33.17 6.67
C GLY A 206 -5.87 32.64 5.59
N ALA A 207 -6.06 31.32 5.49
CA ALA A 207 -7.06 30.72 4.61
C ALA A 207 -8.45 30.67 5.28
N ASP A 208 -9.50 30.43 4.49
CA ASP A 208 -10.88 30.30 4.97
C ASP A 208 -11.56 29.09 4.33
N PRO A 209 -11.09 27.86 4.65
CA PRO A 209 -11.53 26.66 3.96
C PRO A 209 -12.99 26.29 4.28
N LEU A 210 -13.66 25.67 3.32
CA LEU A 210 -14.87 24.88 3.61
C LEU A 210 -14.49 23.60 4.38
N LEU A 211 -15.32 23.19 5.34
CA LEU A 211 -15.15 21.93 6.07
C LEU A 211 -16.21 20.93 5.60
N VAL A 212 -15.81 20.00 4.74
CA VAL A 212 -16.73 19.04 4.13
C VAL A 212 -16.72 17.73 4.89
N THR A 213 -17.87 17.29 5.39
CA THR A 213 -18.08 15.93 5.91
C THR A 213 -18.64 15.06 4.79
N SER A 214 -17.95 13.96 4.46
CA SER A 214 -18.36 13.11 3.33
C SER A 214 -18.49 11.65 3.74
N GLY A 215 -19.74 11.16 3.71
CA GLY A 215 -20.12 9.80 4.02
C GLY A 215 -21.65 9.67 4.07
N GLY A 216 -22.22 8.78 3.27
CA GLY A 216 -23.64 8.47 3.30
C GLY A 216 -24.05 7.55 4.45
N GLN A 217 -25.22 6.94 4.32
CA GLN A 217 -25.76 6.02 5.34
C GLN A 217 -25.31 4.58 5.07
N GLY A 218 -24.59 4.01 6.03
CA GLY A 218 -24.13 2.62 6.01
C GLY A 218 -25.20 1.61 6.45
N PRO A 219 -25.00 0.31 6.17
CA PRO A 219 -25.91 -0.73 6.64
C PRO A 219 -26.01 -0.77 8.18
N GLY A 220 -27.23 -0.64 8.71
CA GLY A 220 -27.49 -0.65 10.15
C GLY A 220 -27.34 0.71 10.85
N GLU A 221 -27.05 1.77 10.11
CA GLU A 221 -27.00 3.14 10.62
C GLU A 221 -28.37 3.81 10.46
N THR A 222 -28.75 4.65 11.41
CA THR A 222 -30.03 5.39 11.40
C THR A 222 -29.93 6.78 10.78
N VAL A 223 -28.70 7.29 10.62
CA VAL A 223 -28.37 8.60 10.07
C VAL A 223 -27.16 8.44 9.14
N ALA A 224 -26.96 9.37 8.22
CA ALA A 224 -25.75 9.37 7.40
C ALA A 224 -24.53 9.76 8.23
N GLU A 225 -23.36 9.20 7.88
CA GLU A 225 -22.10 9.51 8.55
C GLU A 225 -21.81 11.02 8.53
N ALA A 226 -22.03 11.68 7.38
CA ALA A 226 -21.76 13.11 7.20
C ALA A 226 -22.57 14.02 8.12
N ASP A 227 -23.80 13.63 8.48
CA ASP A 227 -24.65 14.41 9.38
C ASP A 227 -24.12 14.33 10.81
N ALA A 228 -23.87 13.12 11.31
CA ALA A 228 -23.27 12.91 12.65
C ALA A 228 -21.88 13.53 12.78
N MET A 229 -21.08 13.51 11.70
CA MET A 229 -19.78 14.18 11.64
C MET A 229 -19.90 15.69 11.72
N ALA A 230 -20.88 16.29 11.06
CA ALA A 230 -21.08 17.73 11.09
C ALA A 230 -21.50 18.20 12.49
N ASP A 231 -22.40 17.47 13.13
CA ASP A 231 -22.83 17.77 14.51
C ASP A 231 -21.66 17.70 15.49
N TYR A 232 -20.74 16.74 15.31
CA TYR A 232 -19.51 16.65 16.10
C TYR A 232 -18.61 17.89 15.91
N LEU A 233 -18.44 18.36 14.67
CA LEU A 233 -17.62 19.53 14.37
C LEU A 233 -18.25 20.81 14.92
N GLU A 234 -19.57 20.97 14.80
CA GLU A 234 -20.30 22.10 15.40
C GLU A 234 -20.15 22.10 16.93
N ALA A 235 -20.30 20.94 17.57
CA ALA A 235 -20.09 20.79 19.02
C ALA A 235 -18.64 21.10 19.44
N ALA A 236 -17.67 20.89 18.56
CA ALA A 236 -16.26 21.26 18.78
C ALA A 236 -15.96 22.75 18.51
N GLY A 237 -16.99 23.56 18.23
CA GLY A 237 -16.91 25.01 18.07
C GLY A 237 -16.54 25.49 16.68
N LEU A 238 -16.68 24.64 15.65
CA LEU A 238 -16.37 25.00 14.27
C LEU A 238 -17.58 25.76 13.66
N PRO A 239 -17.36 26.77 12.80
CA PRO A 239 -18.47 27.57 12.28
C PRO A 239 -19.42 26.74 11.39
N ALA A 240 -20.69 26.61 11.79
CA ALA A 240 -21.69 25.85 11.03
C ALA A 240 -21.84 26.34 9.57
N ALA A 241 -21.66 27.65 9.33
CA ALA A 241 -21.71 28.23 7.98
C ALA A 241 -20.58 27.72 7.05
N ARG A 242 -19.47 27.21 7.61
CA ARG A 242 -18.36 26.62 6.87
C ARG A 242 -18.49 25.12 6.69
N ILE A 243 -19.42 24.46 7.39
CA ILE A 243 -19.59 23.01 7.34
C ILE A 243 -20.53 22.62 6.19
N VAL A 244 -20.07 21.68 5.37
CA VAL A 244 -20.78 21.18 4.19
C VAL A 244 -20.97 19.67 4.32
N ARG A 245 -22.21 19.20 4.20
CA ARG A 245 -22.57 17.79 4.38
C ARG A 245 -22.75 17.11 3.02
N GLU A 246 -21.94 16.10 2.72
CA GLU A 246 -22.10 15.17 1.60
C GLU A 246 -22.54 13.80 2.14
N ASN A 247 -23.85 13.53 2.08
CA ASN A 247 -24.48 12.39 2.76
C ASN A 247 -25.02 11.30 1.80
N ARG A 248 -24.49 11.22 0.57
CA ARG A 248 -25.01 10.31 -0.47
C ARG A 248 -24.05 9.17 -0.80
N SER A 249 -22.77 9.32 -0.50
CA SER A 249 -21.72 8.39 -0.89
C SER A 249 -21.75 7.05 -0.16
N ARG A 250 -21.38 5.97 -0.85
CA ARG A 250 -21.32 4.60 -0.28
C ARG A 250 -19.92 4.03 -0.20
N ASN A 251 -18.95 4.69 -0.81
CA ASN A 251 -17.57 4.26 -0.85
C ASN A 251 -16.64 5.46 -1.11
N THR A 252 -15.37 5.32 -0.76
CA THR A 252 -14.36 6.38 -0.87
C THR A 252 -14.30 7.07 -2.25
N ARG A 253 -14.57 6.34 -3.35
CA ARG A 253 -14.58 6.96 -4.69
C ARG A 253 -15.79 7.87 -4.87
N GLU A 254 -16.95 7.44 -4.40
CA GLU A 254 -18.17 8.26 -4.36
C GLU A 254 -18.01 9.44 -3.40
N ASN A 255 -17.41 9.26 -2.22
CA ASN A 255 -17.15 10.36 -1.28
C ASN A 255 -16.43 11.51 -2.00
N LEU A 256 -15.30 11.20 -2.66
CA LEU A 256 -14.51 12.19 -3.40
C LEU A 256 -15.29 12.78 -4.59
N ARG A 257 -15.99 11.95 -5.38
CA ARG A 257 -16.71 12.42 -6.57
C ARG A 257 -17.91 13.30 -6.21
N PHE A 258 -18.69 12.92 -5.21
CA PHE A 258 -19.86 13.65 -4.76
C PHE A 258 -19.46 14.91 -4.00
N THR A 259 -18.37 14.87 -3.24
CA THR A 259 -17.78 16.08 -2.65
C THR A 259 -17.41 17.09 -3.74
N ALA A 260 -16.69 16.66 -4.78
CA ALA A 260 -16.33 17.55 -5.89
C ALA A 260 -17.57 18.11 -6.61
N ALA A 261 -18.60 17.29 -6.83
CA ALA A 261 -19.87 17.76 -7.42
C ALA A 261 -20.56 18.81 -6.53
N LEU A 262 -20.63 18.57 -5.22
CA LEU A 262 -21.23 19.47 -4.24
C LEU A 262 -20.48 20.80 -4.14
N LEU A 263 -19.15 20.79 -4.19
CA LEU A 263 -18.35 22.01 -4.23
C LEU A 263 -18.59 22.79 -5.53
N ARG A 264 -18.77 22.10 -6.66
CA ARG A 264 -19.13 22.75 -7.93
C ARG A 264 -20.49 23.43 -7.88
N GLU A 265 -21.49 22.78 -7.30
CA GLU A 265 -22.83 23.36 -7.10
C GLU A 265 -22.82 24.61 -6.21
N ARG A 266 -21.82 24.74 -5.34
CA ARG A 266 -21.60 25.92 -4.49
C ARG A 266 -20.79 27.02 -5.16
N GLY A 267 -20.54 26.92 -6.46
CA GLY A 267 -19.82 27.93 -7.25
C GLY A 267 -18.30 27.85 -7.14
N CYS A 268 -17.75 26.82 -6.52
CA CYS A 268 -16.32 26.55 -6.57
C CYS A 268 -15.96 25.79 -7.84
N ALA A 269 -14.74 25.92 -8.36
CA ALA A 269 -14.23 25.07 -9.43
C ALA A 269 -13.35 23.97 -8.82
N PRO A 270 -13.83 22.72 -8.62
CA PRO A 270 -13.08 21.70 -7.87
C PRO A 270 -11.70 21.36 -8.45
N GLU A 271 -11.50 21.58 -9.74
CA GLU A 271 -10.22 21.43 -10.44
C GLU A 271 -9.20 22.50 -10.04
N GLU A 272 -9.67 23.66 -9.58
CA GLU A 272 -8.87 24.80 -9.13
C GLU A 272 -8.75 24.87 -7.60
N LEU A 273 -9.52 24.04 -6.88
CA LEU A 273 -9.46 23.96 -5.42
C LEU A 273 -8.32 23.07 -4.96
N ARG A 274 -7.58 23.57 -3.98
CA ARG A 274 -6.62 22.79 -3.19
C ARG A 274 -7.36 22.17 -2.01
N MET A 275 -7.42 20.85 -1.96
CA MET A 275 -8.12 20.13 -0.89
C MET A 275 -7.16 19.46 0.10
N ALA A 276 -7.48 19.54 1.39
CA ALA A 276 -6.91 18.68 2.41
C ALA A 276 -7.90 17.56 2.74
N VAL A 277 -7.62 16.33 2.33
CA VAL A 277 -8.50 15.17 2.59
C VAL A 277 -8.02 14.43 3.83
N VAL A 278 -8.85 14.33 4.85
CA VAL A 278 -8.55 13.66 6.12
C VAL A 278 -9.16 12.26 6.16
N THR A 279 -8.34 11.27 6.47
CA THR A 279 -8.74 9.86 6.62
C THR A 279 -7.86 9.15 7.65
N SER A 280 -8.00 7.85 7.86
CA SER A 280 -7.13 7.09 8.78
C SER A 280 -5.74 6.82 8.18
N ASP A 281 -4.69 6.75 9.00
CA ASP A 281 -3.30 6.53 8.58
C ASP A 281 -3.11 5.40 7.56
N PHE A 282 -3.70 4.23 7.81
CA PHE A 282 -3.59 3.08 6.91
C PHE A 282 -4.23 3.35 5.52
N HIS A 283 -5.16 4.29 5.45
CA HIS A 283 -6.02 4.57 4.29
C HIS A 283 -5.51 5.69 3.37
N VAL A 284 -4.47 6.40 3.82
CA VAL A 284 -3.95 7.60 3.16
C VAL A 284 -3.53 7.31 1.73
N MET A 285 -2.72 6.26 1.52
CA MET A 285 -2.14 5.97 0.20
C MET A 285 -3.20 5.60 -0.85
N ARG A 286 -4.22 4.82 -0.47
CA ARG A 286 -5.31 4.45 -1.38
C ARG A 286 -6.17 5.67 -1.72
N THR A 287 -6.44 6.52 -0.73
CA THR A 287 -7.20 7.76 -0.93
C THR A 287 -6.43 8.72 -1.84
N ALA A 288 -5.12 8.88 -1.64
CA ALA A 288 -4.27 9.70 -2.52
C ALA A 288 -4.27 9.18 -3.96
N ALA A 289 -4.20 7.87 -4.15
CA ALA A 289 -4.31 7.26 -5.47
C ALA A 289 -5.66 7.55 -6.14
N LEU A 290 -6.75 7.60 -5.36
CA LEU A 290 -8.09 7.91 -5.86
C LEU A 290 -8.24 9.40 -6.20
N THR A 291 -7.76 10.33 -5.37
CA THR A 291 -7.85 11.77 -5.68
C THR A 291 -7.11 12.08 -6.98
N ARG A 292 -5.93 11.50 -7.19
CA ARG A 292 -5.19 11.60 -8.45
C ARG A 292 -5.95 11.03 -9.65
N ARG A 293 -6.66 9.91 -9.49
CA ARG A 293 -7.44 9.30 -10.59
C ARG A 293 -8.68 10.11 -10.95
N LEU A 294 -9.16 10.93 -10.02
CA LEU A 294 -10.29 11.84 -10.21
C LEU A 294 -9.83 13.25 -10.61
N ASP A 295 -8.53 13.46 -10.80
CA ASP A 295 -7.91 14.75 -11.13
C ASP A 295 -8.23 15.87 -10.14
N LEU A 296 -8.37 15.50 -8.87
CA LEU A 296 -8.66 16.43 -7.77
C LEU A 296 -7.36 16.88 -7.12
N ASP A 297 -7.02 18.17 -7.10
CA ASP A 297 -5.84 18.66 -6.37
C ASP A 297 -6.05 18.52 -4.86
N ALA A 298 -5.52 17.43 -4.30
CA ALA A 298 -5.83 17.03 -2.94
C ALA A 298 -4.63 16.37 -2.27
N GLN A 299 -4.21 16.93 -1.14
CA GLN A 299 -3.26 16.31 -0.25
C GLN A 299 -4.01 15.50 0.82
N VAL A 300 -3.64 14.23 0.98
CA VAL A 300 -4.31 13.34 1.93
C VAL A 300 -3.53 13.27 3.23
N THR A 301 -4.20 13.45 4.35
CA THR A 301 -3.63 13.41 5.69
C THR A 301 -4.24 12.28 6.51
N GLY A 302 -3.39 11.56 7.24
CA GLY A 302 -3.78 10.47 8.12
C GLY A 302 -4.12 10.94 9.54
N ALA A 303 -5.13 10.31 10.11
CA ALA A 303 -5.51 10.36 11.50
C ALA A 303 -5.09 9.07 12.22
N ARG A 304 -4.67 9.23 13.48
CA ARG A 304 -4.08 8.15 14.27
C ARG A 304 -5.02 6.96 14.36
N THR A 305 -4.49 5.79 13.99
CA THR A 305 -5.22 4.52 14.12
C THR A 305 -4.67 3.72 15.30
N ALA A 306 -5.57 3.03 16.03
CA ALA A 306 -5.16 2.11 17.09
C ALA A 306 -4.19 1.05 16.56
N ARG A 307 -3.03 0.88 17.22
CA ARG A 307 -1.91 0.05 16.73
C ARG A 307 -2.29 -1.39 16.40
N TYR A 308 -3.22 -1.99 17.18
CA TYR A 308 -3.67 -3.36 16.94
C TYR A 308 -4.49 -3.50 15.63
N PHE A 309 -5.08 -2.42 15.12
CA PHE A 309 -5.88 -2.41 13.90
C PHE A 309 -5.02 -2.22 12.64
N VAL A 310 -3.85 -1.59 12.78
CA VAL A 310 -3.00 -1.17 11.65
C VAL A 310 -2.57 -2.32 10.74
N PRO A 311 -2.04 -3.47 11.21
CA PRO A 311 -1.53 -4.51 10.31
C PRO A 311 -2.62 -5.09 9.40
N ALA A 312 -3.76 -5.51 9.98
CA ALA A 312 -4.88 -6.05 9.23
C ALA A 312 -5.51 -5.01 8.30
N ALA A 313 -5.67 -3.77 8.75
CA ALA A 313 -6.19 -2.69 7.93
C ALA A 313 -5.26 -2.39 6.75
N PHE A 314 -3.95 -2.30 6.98
CA PHE A 314 -2.95 -2.07 5.95
C PHE A 314 -2.93 -3.19 4.90
N LEU A 315 -3.01 -4.45 5.33
CA LEU A 315 -3.09 -5.60 4.42
C LEU A 315 -4.34 -5.53 3.53
N ARG A 316 -5.49 -5.12 4.09
CA ARG A 316 -6.71 -4.89 3.30
C ARG A 316 -6.52 -3.76 2.27
N GLU A 317 -5.88 -2.67 2.64
CA GLU A 317 -5.60 -1.57 1.70
C GLU A 317 -4.67 -2.01 0.57
N PHE A 318 -3.65 -2.82 0.89
CA PHE A 318 -2.79 -3.43 -0.11
C PHE A 318 -3.57 -4.33 -1.07
N ILE A 319 -4.43 -5.22 -0.56
CA ILE A 319 -5.29 -6.08 -1.39
C ILE A 319 -6.23 -5.24 -2.27
N ALA A 320 -6.81 -4.16 -1.73
CA ALA A 320 -7.65 -3.24 -2.50
C ALA A 320 -6.86 -2.57 -3.64
N MET A 321 -5.60 -2.19 -3.39
CA MET A 321 -4.71 -1.64 -4.42
C MET A 321 -4.34 -2.66 -5.51
N LEU A 322 -4.12 -3.93 -5.14
CA LEU A 322 -3.92 -5.03 -6.08
C LEU A 322 -5.15 -5.24 -6.96
N SER A 323 -6.34 -5.30 -6.35
CA SER A 323 -7.61 -5.47 -7.07
C SER A 323 -7.89 -4.32 -8.04
N THR A 324 -7.54 -3.11 -7.63
CA THR A 324 -7.65 -1.90 -8.45
C THR A 324 -6.78 -1.96 -9.73
N HIS A 325 -5.69 -2.74 -9.72
CA HIS A 325 -4.80 -2.96 -10.87
C HIS A 325 -4.85 -4.43 -11.36
N ARG A 326 -5.95 -5.16 -11.09
CA ARG A 326 -6.07 -6.60 -11.34
C ARG A 326 -5.64 -7.05 -12.74
N ARG A 327 -5.95 -6.27 -13.78
CA ARG A 327 -5.61 -6.63 -15.17
C ARG A 327 -4.10 -6.68 -15.38
N ALA A 328 -3.39 -5.63 -14.95
CA ALA A 328 -1.93 -5.59 -15.06
C ALA A 328 -1.28 -6.71 -14.23
N ASN A 329 -1.78 -6.93 -13.00
CA ASN A 329 -1.26 -7.98 -12.12
C ASN A 329 -1.47 -9.39 -12.70
N LEU A 330 -2.64 -9.66 -13.27
CA LEU A 330 -2.94 -10.94 -13.92
C LEU A 330 -2.12 -11.16 -15.19
N VAL A 331 -1.87 -10.11 -15.99
CA VAL A 331 -1.01 -10.20 -17.17
C VAL A 331 0.43 -10.55 -16.77
N VAL A 332 1.00 -9.84 -15.80
CA VAL A 332 2.36 -10.11 -15.32
C VAL A 332 2.48 -11.53 -14.74
N ALA A 333 1.52 -11.94 -13.91
CA ALA A 333 1.49 -13.29 -13.35
C ALA A 333 1.33 -14.37 -14.44
N GLY A 334 0.46 -14.13 -15.43
CA GLY A 334 0.23 -15.05 -16.55
C GLY A 334 1.47 -15.23 -17.43
N VAL A 335 2.16 -14.12 -17.76
CA VAL A 335 3.43 -14.18 -18.51
C VAL A 335 4.49 -14.96 -17.73
N LEU A 336 4.61 -14.72 -16.42
CA LEU A 336 5.56 -15.44 -15.57
C LEU A 336 5.32 -16.95 -15.58
N VAL A 337 4.06 -17.37 -15.39
CA VAL A 337 3.68 -18.79 -15.43
C VAL A 337 3.91 -19.39 -16.82
N ALA A 338 3.60 -18.65 -17.89
CA ALA A 338 3.83 -19.10 -19.27
C ALA A 338 5.31 -19.32 -19.56
N LEU A 339 6.20 -18.43 -19.10
CA LEU A 339 7.65 -18.58 -19.27
C LEU A 339 8.19 -19.80 -18.53
N ILE A 340 7.73 -20.04 -17.29
CA ILE A 340 8.13 -21.21 -16.50
C ILE A 340 7.64 -22.51 -17.15
N THR A 341 6.40 -22.49 -17.65
CA THR A 341 5.83 -23.63 -18.40
C THR A 341 6.63 -23.90 -19.68
N ALA A 342 6.97 -22.86 -20.44
CA ALA A 342 7.77 -22.99 -21.65
C ALA A 342 9.18 -23.55 -21.35
N ALA A 343 9.81 -23.09 -20.26
CA ALA A 343 11.10 -23.63 -19.80
C ALA A 343 11.00 -25.13 -19.44
N ALA A 344 9.96 -25.51 -18.70
CA ALA A 344 9.71 -26.91 -18.37
C ALA A 344 9.47 -27.79 -19.62
N VAL A 345 8.69 -27.30 -20.59
CA VAL A 345 8.46 -28.01 -21.86
C VAL A 345 9.75 -28.13 -22.66
N TYR A 346 10.56 -27.07 -22.73
CA TYR A 346 11.83 -27.08 -23.46
C TYR A 346 12.79 -28.13 -22.91
N SER A 347 12.85 -28.30 -21.59
CA SER A 347 13.65 -29.35 -20.95
C SER A 347 13.21 -30.78 -21.30
N TYR A 348 12.01 -30.99 -21.86
CA TYR A 348 11.53 -32.28 -22.36
C TYR A 348 11.75 -32.49 -23.87
N LEU A 349 12.11 -31.43 -24.60
CA LEU A 349 12.45 -31.59 -26.01
C LEU A 349 13.79 -32.35 -26.09
N PRO A 350 13.86 -33.45 -26.85
CA PRO A 350 15.12 -34.16 -27.03
C PRO A 350 16.13 -33.19 -27.65
N VAL A 351 17.24 -32.94 -26.94
CA VAL A 351 18.40 -32.27 -27.51
C VAL A 351 19.02 -33.26 -28.51
N GLY A 352 18.53 -33.21 -29.75
CA GLY A 352 18.86 -34.17 -30.78
C GLY A 352 18.79 -33.53 -32.16
N LEU A 353 19.81 -32.74 -32.48
CA LEU A 353 20.37 -32.72 -33.82
C LEU A 353 21.85 -33.02 -33.65
N ASP A 354 22.18 -34.32 -33.54
CA ASP A 354 23.47 -34.80 -33.99
C ASP A 354 23.62 -34.33 -35.44
N VAL A 355 24.51 -33.37 -35.65
CA VAL A 355 24.98 -33.02 -37.00
C VAL A 355 25.84 -34.19 -37.44
N PRO A 356 25.47 -34.94 -38.50
CA PRO A 356 26.34 -35.98 -39.03
C PRO A 356 27.60 -35.30 -39.60
N ASP A 357 28.77 -35.83 -39.21
CA ASP A 357 30.11 -35.39 -39.66
C ASP A 357 30.27 -35.31 -41.19
#